data_AF-A0A150SS61-F1
#
_entry.id   AF-A0A150SS61-F1
#
_cell.length_a   1.000
_cell.length_b   1.000
_cell.length_c   1.000
_cell.angle_alpha   90.00
_cell.angle_beta   90.00
_cell.angle_gamma   90.00
#
_symmetry.space_group_name_H-M   'P 1'
#
loop_
_entity.id
_entity.type
_entity.pdbx_description
1 polymer ?
#
loop_
_entity_poly.entity_id
_entity_poly.type
_entity_poly.pdbx_seq_one_letter_code
_entity_poly.pdbx_strand_id
1 'polypeptide(L)' 'MRPARYPCSAAEILCSVPQRDRTLLLRLGLNLDNPAHAELFVEGVRAADDAIAAQVRWERERLG' A
#
# COMPACT_ATOMS: atom_id res chain seq x y z
N MET A 1 13.69 6.76 16.55
CA MET A 1 12.65 6.36 15.57
C MET A 1 13.21 5.22 14.74
N ARG A 2 12.68 4.00 14.86
CA ARG A 2 13.01 2.94 13.91
C ARG A 2 12.32 3.31 12.59
N PRO A 3 13.01 3.33 11.43
CA PRO A 3 12.29 3.44 10.17
C PRO A 3 11.33 2.25 10.13
N ALA A 4 10.04 2.52 9.88
CA ALA A 4 9.14 1.46 9.49
C ALA A 4 9.85 0.73 8.33
N ARG A 5 10.17 -0.56 8.51
CA ARG A 5 10.63 -1.36 7.37
C ARG A 5 9.49 -1.28 6.38
N TYR A 6 9.66 -0.50 5.32
CA TYR A 6 8.75 -0.55 4.19
C TYR A 6 8.75 -2.01 3.73
N PRO A 7 7.60 -2.69 3.71
CA PRO A 7 7.56 -4.05 3.22
C PRO A 7 8.04 -4.05 1.76
N CYS A 8 9.19 -4.68 1.49
CA CYS A 8 9.82 -4.64 0.18
C CYS A 8 9.14 -5.61 -0.80
N SER A 9 8.48 -6.65 -0.28
CA SER A 9 7.79 -7.65 -1.07
C SER A 9 6.25 -7.54 -0.99
N ALA A 10 5.58 -7.95 -2.05
CA ALA A 10 4.11 -8.07 -2.10
C ALA A 10 3.57 -8.92 -0.94
N ALA A 11 4.26 -10.02 -0.62
CA ALA A 11 3.89 -10.90 0.49
C ALA A 11 3.96 -10.21 1.85
N GLU A 12 4.99 -9.40 2.11
CA GLU A 12 5.10 -8.64 3.36
C GLU A 12 4.00 -7.57 3.47
N ILE A 13 3.66 -6.91 2.36
CA ILE A 13 2.54 -5.95 2.32
C ILE A 13 1.24 -6.66 2.72
N LEU A 14 0.93 -7.78 2.06
CA LEU A 14 -0.30 -8.55 2.32
C LEU A 14 -0.37 -9.10 3.75
N CYS A 15 0.75 -9.54 4.32
CA CYS A 15 0.85 -9.98 5.70
C CYS A 15 0.69 -8.84 6.71
N SER A 16 1.03 -7.61 6.33
CA SER A 16 0.89 -6.43 7.19
C SER A 16 -0.55 -5.90 7.26
N VAL A 17 -1.43 -6.30 6.32
CA VAL A 17 -2.83 -5.86 6.31
C VAL A 17 -3.59 -6.48 7.49
N PRO A 18 -4.13 -5.67 8.43
CA PRO A 18 -4.90 -6.17 9.56
C PRO A 18 -6.13 -6.99 9.12
N GLN A 19 -6.49 -8.04 9.87
CA GLN A 19 -7.63 -8.91 9.55
C GLN A 19 -8.97 -8.14 9.40
N ARG A 20 -9.17 -7.09 10.20
CA ARG A 20 -10.33 -6.20 10.10
C ARG A 20 -10.41 -5.55 8.72
N ASP A 21 -9.28 -5.08 8.20
CA ASP A 21 -9.19 -4.38 6.92
C ASP A 21 -9.30 -5.37 5.76
N ARG A 22 -8.73 -6.58 5.90
CA ARG A 22 -8.98 -7.69 4.95
C ARG A 22 -10.48 -7.99 4.81
N THR A 23 -11.21 -8.00 5.93
CA THR A 23 -12.66 -8.22 5.93
C THR A 23 -13.42 -7.09 5.23
N LEU A 24 -12.98 -5.84 5.41
CA LEU A 24 -13.58 -4.69 4.72
C LEU A 24 -13.30 -4.73 3.22
N LEU A 25 -12.06 -5.02 2.81
CA LEU A 25 -11.69 -5.18 1.40
C LEU A 25 -12.50 -6.30 0.74
N LEU A 26 -12.69 -7.43 1.43
CA LEU A 26 -13.53 -8.51 0.93
C LEU A 26 -14.98 -8.06 0.69
N ARG A 27 -15.56 -7.25 1.58
CA ARG A 27 -16.90 -6.66 1.39
C ARG A 27 -16.98 -5.71 0.20
N LEU A 28 -15.86 -5.10 -0.18
CA LEU A 28 -15.74 -4.25 -1.37
C LEU A 28 -15.39 -5.05 -2.64
N GLY A 29 -15.34 -6.39 -2.56
CA GLY A 29 -15.01 -7.27 -3.69
C GLY A 29 -13.51 -7.54 -3.89
N LEU A 30 -12.65 -7.00 -3.02
CA LEU A 30 -11.21 -7.21 -3.04
C LEU A 30 -10.82 -8.35 -2.10
N ASN A 31 -10.87 -9.59 -2.60
CA ASN A 31 -10.41 -10.76 -1.86
C ASN A 31 -8.89 -10.92 -1.92
N LEU A 32 -8.18 -10.55 -0.85
CA LEU A 32 -6.71 -10.67 -0.78
C LEU A 32 -6.18 -12.13 -0.69
N ASP A 33 -7.05 -13.13 -0.56
CA ASP A 33 -6.68 -14.54 -0.69
C ASP A 33 -6.69 -15.00 -2.17
N ASN A 34 -7.30 -14.22 -3.07
CA ASN A 34 -7.20 -14.42 -4.50
C ASN A 34 -5.92 -13.74 -5.04
N PRO A 35 -4.98 -14.48 -5.66
CA PRO A 35 -3.74 -13.92 -6.18
C PRO A 35 -3.92 -12.71 -7.10
N ALA A 36 -4.92 -12.74 -7.99
CA ALA A 36 -5.15 -11.65 -8.93
C ALA A 36 -5.59 -10.36 -8.23
N HIS A 37 -6.42 -10.46 -7.18
CA HIS A 37 -6.86 -9.29 -6.40
C HIS A 37 -5.75 -8.79 -5.48
N ALA A 38 -4.92 -9.70 -4.96
CA ALA A 38 -3.76 -9.37 -4.15
C ALA A 38 -2.69 -8.60 -4.95
N GLU A 39 -2.44 -9.00 -6.20
CA GLU A 39 -1.55 -8.28 -7.12
C GLU A 39 -2.07 -6.86 -7.40
N LEU A 40 -3.34 -6.72 -7.77
CA LEU A 40 -3.97 -5.41 -7.99
C LEU A 40 -3.90 -4.50 -6.76
N PHE A 41 -4.11 -5.06 -5.57
CA PHE A 41 -3.99 -4.31 -4.32
C PHE A 41 -2.57 -3.79 -4.10
N VAL A 42 -1.56 -4.65 -4.27
CA VAL A 42 -0.15 -4.26 -4.08
C VAL A 42 0.29 -3.23 -5.11
N GLU A 43 -0.13 -3.38 -6.37
CA GLU A 43 0.14 -2.41 -7.43
C GLU A 43 -0.49 -1.04 -7.10
N GLY A 44 -1.75 -1.03 -6.66
CA GLY A 44 -2.44 0.19 -6.22
C GLY A 44 -1.75 0.88 -5.05
N VAL A 45 -1.29 0.12 -4.05
CA VAL A 45 -0.53 0.67 -2.91
C VAL A 45 0.78 1.30 -3.37
N ARG A 46 1.52 0.67 -4.28
CA ARG A 46 2.76 1.22 -4.83
C ARG A 46 2.52 2.51 -5.61
N ALA A 47 1.51 2.53 -6.48
CA ALA A 47 1.16 3.72 -7.24
C ALA A 47 0.76 4.89 -6.32
N ALA A 48 0.03 4.60 -5.23
CA ALA A 48 -0.31 5.61 -4.23
C ALA A 48 0.93 6.12 -3.48
N ASP A 49 1.84 5.23 -3.08
CA ASP A 49 3.10 5.62 -2.41
C ASP A 49 3.98 6.50 -3.31
N ASP A 50 4.10 6.15 -4.59
CA ASP A 50 4.82 6.94 -5.58
C ASP A 50 4.20 8.33 -5.77
N ALA A 51 2.87 8.41 -5.82
CA ALA A 51 2.14 9.68 -5.92
C ALA A 51 2.33 10.55 -4.67
N ILE A 52 2.28 9.96 -3.47
CA ILE A 52 2.55 10.65 -2.21
C ILE A 52 4.00 11.13 -2.19
N ALA A 53 4.96 10.29 -2.57
CA ALA A 53 6.36 10.66 -2.62
C ALA A 53 6.62 11.79 -3.63
N ALA A 54 5.95 11.77 -4.78
CA ALA A 54 6.01 12.85 -5.76
C ALA A 54 5.43 14.17 -5.20
N GLN A 55 4.29 14.09 -4.52
CA GLN A 55 3.67 15.25 -3.86
C GLN A 55 4.60 15.84 -2.78
N VAL A 56 5.17 15.01 -1.91
CA VAL A 56 6.09 15.45 -0.85
C VAL A 56 7.35 16.12 -1.44
N ARG A 57 7.89 15.59 -2.56
CA ARG A 57 9.01 16.22 -3.27
C ARG A 57 8.62 17.60 -3.79
N TRP A 58 7.48 17.70 -4.47
CA TRP A 58 6.98 18.97 -5.00
C TRP A 58 6.76 20.02 -3.90
N GLU A 59 6.16 19.62 -2.77
CA GLU A 59 5.95 20.52 -1.62
C GLU A 59 7.27 21.03 -1.06
N ARG A 60 8.27 20.16 -0.94
CA ARG A 60 9.61 20.52 -0.46
C ARG A 60 10.33 21.49 -1.39
N GLU A 61 10.16 21.33 -2.71
CA GLU A 61 10.77 22.20 -3.72
C GLU A 61 10.08 23.57 -3.81
N ARG A 62 8.78 23.66 -3.51
CA ARG A 62 8.01 24.90 -3.66
C ARG A 62 7.91 25.74 -2.37
N LEU A 63 8.09 25.12 -1.21
CA LEU A 63 7.99 25.76 0.11
C LEU A 63 9.34 25.87 0.85
N GLY A 64 10.42 25.34 0.27
CA GLY A 64 11.80 25.50 0.73
C GLY A 64 12.49 26.68 0.07
#